data_AF-A0A2V9ZPK4-F1
#
_entry.id   AF-A0A2V9ZPK4-F1
#
_cell.length_a   1.000
_cell.length_b   1.000
_cell.length_c   1.000
_cell.angle_alpha   90.00
_cell.angle_beta   90.00
_cell.angle_gamma   90.00
#
_symmetry.space_group_name_H-M   'P 1'
#
loop_
_entity.id
_entity.type
_entity.pdbx_description
1 polymer ?
#
loop_
_entity_poly.entity_id
_entity_poly.type
_entity_poly.pdbx_seq_one_letter_code
_entity_poly.pdbx_strand_id
1 'polypeptide(L)'
;MQVDSGLTGESVRTRQILRCDDAETDPRVNRESCQALGIASVVVMPLAHEQEIAGLFELFSDEVAAFTERDLEVLQRLGEMVHTALLHTDAARTNPGVLQVEAEPIVEKADAEAPAIEPVIEKSPGSEPSANLSRPSAAPF
;
A
#
# COMPACT_ATOMS: atom_id res chain seq x y z
N MET A 1 -29.32 -2.27 10.62
CA MET A 1 -28.78 -2.24 9.25
C MET A 1 -28.92 -3.64 8.69
N GLN A 2 -29.89 -3.87 7.81
CA GLN A 2 -30.14 -5.19 7.24
C GLN A 2 -29.41 -5.24 5.91
N VAL A 3 -28.27 -5.93 5.88
CA VAL A 3 -27.32 -5.95 4.75
C VAL A 3 -27.87 -6.64 3.49
N ASP A 4 -29.06 -7.25 3.56
CA ASP A 4 -29.64 -8.01 2.45
C ASP A 4 -30.59 -7.18 1.56
N SER A 5 -30.94 -5.96 1.96
CA SER A 5 -31.88 -5.10 1.23
C SER A 5 -31.33 -3.69 1.03
N GLY A 6 -31.82 -3.02 0.00
CA GLY A 6 -31.44 -1.64 -0.32
C GLY A 6 -30.14 -1.54 -1.12
N LEU A 7 -29.77 -0.31 -1.48
CA LEU A 7 -28.62 0.04 -2.32
C LEU A 7 -27.31 -0.61 -1.82
N THR A 8 -27.12 -0.66 -0.51
CA THR A 8 -25.93 -1.27 0.10
C THR A 8 -25.85 -2.78 -0.09
N GLY A 9 -26.95 -3.51 0.12
CA GLY A 9 -26.99 -4.94 -0.14
C GLY A 9 -26.84 -5.27 -1.62
N GLU A 10 -27.39 -4.44 -2.51
CA GLU A 10 -27.22 -4.60 -3.96
C GLU A 10 -25.76 -4.41 -4.40
N SER A 11 -25.08 -3.41 -3.85
CA SER A 11 -23.66 -3.16 -4.13
C SER A 11 -22.79 -4.35 -3.71
N VAL A 12 -23.03 -4.91 -2.52
CA VAL A 12 -22.33 -6.10 -2.02
C VAL A 12 -22.55 -7.32 -2.93
N ARG A 13 -23.80 -7.60 -3.35
CA ARG A 13 -24.13 -8.76 -4.19
C ARG A 13 -23.55 -8.64 -5.60
N THR A 14 -23.61 -7.46 -6.18
CA THR A 14 -23.16 -7.21 -7.56
C THR A 14 -21.65 -6.97 -7.63
N ARG A 15 -21.01 -6.66 -6.50
CA ARG A 15 -19.62 -6.18 -6.42
C ARG A 15 -19.39 -4.93 -7.28
N GLN A 16 -20.39 -4.06 -7.37
CA GLN A 16 -20.33 -2.84 -8.16
C GLN A 16 -20.51 -1.61 -7.28
N ILE A 17 -19.86 -0.52 -7.67
CA ILE A 17 -20.19 0.81 -7.14
C ILE A 17 -21.60 1.18 -7.59
N LEU A 18 -22.44 1.59 -6.65
CA LEU A 18 -23.80 2.04 -6.92
C LEU A 18 -23.98 3.46 -6.41
N ARG A 19 -24.67 4.27 -7.20
CA ARG A 19 -25.01 5.65 -6.86
C ARG A 19 -26.53 5.83 -6.92
N CYS A 20 -27.05 6.53 -5.93
CA CYS A 20 -28.40 7.08 -5.89
C CYS A 20 -28.24 8.60 -5.95
N ASP A 21 -28.65 9.21 -7.07
CA ASP A 21 -28.60 10.66 -7.24
C ASP A 21 -29.71 11.38 -6.46
N ASP A 22 -30.85 10.72 -6.25
CA ASP A 22 -32.00 11.30 -5.54
C ASP A 22 -32.74 10.22 -4.73
N ALA A 23 -32.62 10.29 -3.40
CA ALA A 23 -33.21 9.34 -2.47
C ALA A 23 -34.75 9.46 -2.38
N GLU A 24 -35.35 10.54 -2.86
CA GLU A 24 -36.80 10.69 -2.92
C GLU A 24 -37.42 9.87 -4.05
N THR A 25 -36.65 9.60 -5.12
CA THR A 25 -37.16 8.95 -6.34
C THR A 25 -36.52 7.60 -6.65
N ASP A 26 -35.38 7.27 -6.05
CA ASP A 26 -34.72 5.98 -6.27
C ASP A 26 -35.43 4.84 -5.49
N PRO A 27 -36.01 3.84 -6.16
CA PRO A 27 -36.73 2.74 -5.49
C PRO A 27 -35.79 1.78 -4.74
N ARG A 28 -34.47 1.88 -4.94
CA ARG A 28 -33.48 1.02 -4.28
C ARG A 28 -33.15 1.48 -2.87
N VAL A 29 -33.56 2.67 -2.45
CA VAL A 29 -33.34 3.18 -1.09
C VAL A 29 -34.64 3.20 -0.28
N ASN A 30 -34.50 3.17 1.05
CA ASN A 30 -35.64 3.40 1.93
C ASN A 30 -35.81 4.92 2.12
N ARG A 31 -36.73 5.51 1.37
CA ARG A 31 -37.02 6.95 1.40
C ARG A 31 -37.27 7.49 2.82
N GLU A 32 -38.08 6.80 3.62
CA GLU A 32 -38.41 7.24 4.99
C GLU A 32 -37.15 7.32 5.87
N SER A 33 -36.26 6.33 5.75
CA SER A 33 -34.98 6.31 6.47
C SER A 33 -34.04 7.40 5.97
N CYS A 34 -33.92 7.59 4.66
CA CYS A 34 -33.11 8.65 4.07
C CYS A 34 -33.61 10.03 4.50
N GLN A 35 -34.92 10.26 4.48
CA GLN A 35 -35.53 11.51 4.91
C GLN A 35 -35.29 11.77 6.41
N ALA A 36 -35.46 10.76 7.27
CA ALA A 36 -35.22 10.88 8.70
C ALA A 36 -33.75 11.21 9.04
N LEU A 37 -32.81 10.80 8.18
CA LEU A 37 -31.37 11.02 8.34
C LEU A 37 -30.85 12.24 7.57
N GLY A 38 -31.70 12.94 6.80
CA GLY A 38 -31.28 14.08 5.98
C GLY A 38 -30.41 13.68 4.78
N ILE A 39 -30.62 12.50 4.22
CA ILE A 39 -29.85 11.97 3.09
C ILE A 39 -30.65 12.19 1.80
N ALA A 40 -30.11 12.97 0.88
CA ALA A 40 -30.67 13.22 -0.46
C ALA A 40 -29.95 12.43 -1.56
N SER A 41 -28.67 12.10 -1.40
CA SER A 41 -27.94 11.23 -2.34
C SER A 41 -26.94 10.32 -1.62
N VAL A 42 -26.60 9.20 -2.28
CA VAL A 42 -25.73 8.14 -1.72
C VAL A 42 -24.81 7.57 -2.78
N VAL A 43 -23.57 7.28 -2.38
CA VAL A 43 -22.68 6.35 -3.09
C VAL A 43 -22.33 5.18 -2.17
N VAL A 44 -22.43 3.98 -2.72
CA VAL A 44 -21.98 2.75 -2.08
C VAL A 44 -20.92 2.10 -2.95
N MET A 45 -19.74 1.85 -2.41
CA MET A 45 -18.67 1.14 -3.10
C MET A 45 -18.19 -0.06 -2.27
N PRO A 46 -18.27 -1.30 -2.80
CA PRO A 46 -17.81 -2.47 -2.09
C PRO A 46 -16.29 -2.55 -2.17
N LEU A 47 -15.63 -2.82 -1.05
CA LEU A 47 -14.20 -3.11 -1.00
C LEU A 47 -13.98 -4.60 -1.26
N ALA A 48 -14.22 -5.04 -2.50
CA ALA A 48 -14.06 -6.43 -2.91
C ALA A 48 -12.59 -6.79 -3.17
N HIS A 49 -12.12 -7.92 -2.61
CA HIS A 49 -10.83 -8.51 -2.92
C HIS A 49 -11.00 -10.00 -3.21
N GLU A 50 -10.53 -10.44 -4.38
CA GLU A 50 -10.72 -11.81 -4.89
C GLU A 50 -12.19 -12.28 -4.81
N GLN A 51 -12.49 -13.25 -3.94
CA GLN A 51 -13.85 -13.78 -3.76
C GLN A 51 -14.59 -13.18 -2.57
N GLU A 52 -13.94 -12.33 -1.77
CA GLU A 52 -14.49 -11.80 -0.52
C GLU A 52 -14.72 -10.28 -0.59
N ILE A 53 -15.62 -9.80 0.27
CA ILE A 53 -15.84 -8.38 0.50
C ILE A 53 -15.14 -8.02 1.80
N ALA A 54 -14.04 -7.27 1.71
CA ALA A 54 -13.27 -6.82 2.86
C ALA A 54 -13.99 -5.70 3.64
N GLY A 55 -14.92 -4.99 3.00
CA GLY A 55 -15.67 -3.88 3.61
C GLY A 55 -16.48 -3.09 2.59
N LEU A 56 -16.89 -1.88 2.98
CA LEU A 56 -17.74 -1.00 2.18
C LEU A 56 -17.37 0.46 2.44
N PHE A 57 -17.38 1.29 1.41
CA PHE A 57 -17.54 2.73 1.54
C PHE A 57 -18.99 3.10 1.31
N GLU A 58 -19.55 3.89 2.23
CA GLU A 58 -20.90 4.41 2.15
C GLU A 58 -20.84 5.91 2.43
N LEU A 59 -21.16 6.71 1.42
CA LEU A 59 -21.09 8.17 1.47
C LEU A 59 -22.51 8.72 1.33
N PHE A 60 -22.80 9.75 2.13
CA PHE A 60 -24.10 10.39 2.22
C PHE A 60 -23.96 11.89 1.96
N SER A 61 -24.94 12.48 1.31
CA SER A 61 -25.06 13.93 1.16
C SER A 61 -26.52 14.36 1.36
N ASP A 62 -26.74 15.55 1.89
CA ASP A 62 -28.03 16.22 1.97
C ASP A 62 -28.40 16.97 0.66
N GLU A 63 -27.49 16.98 -0.31
CA GLU A 63 -27.71 17.49 -1.66
C GLU A 63 -28.03 16.37 -2.66
N VAL A 64 -28.98 16.63 -3.57
CA VAL A 64 -29.30 15.76 -4.72
C VAL A 64 -28.14 15.81 -5.73
N ALA A 65 -27.78 14.65 -6.30
CA ALA A 65 -26.73 14.49 -7.29
C ALA A 65 -25.36 15.05 -6.87
N ALA A 66 -25.02 14.91 -5.58
CA ALA A 66 -23.80 15.47 -5.01
C ALA A 66 -22.51 14.80 -5.49
N PHE A 67 -22.60 13.56 -5.98
CA PHE A 67 -21.43 12.75 -6.34
C PHE A 67 -21.26 12.66 -7.85
N THR A 68 -20.12 13.12 -8.36
CA THR A 68 -19.74 13.06 -9.76
C THR A 68 -18.95 11.80 -10.09
N GLU A 69 -18.76 11.49 -11.36
CA GLU A 69 -17.90 10.36 -11.77
C GLU A 69 -16.46 10.51 -11.30
N ARG A 70 -15.95 11.74 -11.20
CA ARG A 70 -14.62 11.99 -10.64
C ARG A 70 -14.54 11.57 -9.17
N ASP A 71 -15.61 11.78 -8.41
CA ASP A 71 -15.65 11.36 -7.00
C ASP A 71 -15.64 9.82 -6.90
N LEU A 72 -16.33 9.14 -7.82
CA LEU A 72 -16.32 7.68 -7.91
C LEU A 72 -14.93 7.14 -8.29
N GLU A 73 -14.23 7.78 -9.23
CA GLU A 73 -12.84 7.44 -9.57
C GLU A 73 -11.89 7.61 -8.38
N VAL A 74 -12.04 8.70 -7.63
CA VAL A 74 -11.26 8.92 -6.40
C VAL A 74 -11.57 7.84 -5.38
N LEU A 75 -12.84 7.51 -5.20
CA LEU A 75 -13.28 6.48 -4.25
C LEU A 75 -12.68 5.11 -4.59
N GLN A 76 -12.62 4.75 -5.87
CA GLN A 76 -11.97 3.51 -6.32
C GLN A 76 -10.47 3.48 -5.97
N ARG A 77 -9.73 4.57 -6.23
CA ARG A 77 -8.31 4.67 -5.85
C ARG A 77 -8.09 4.59 -4.34
N LEU A 78 -8.99 5.19 -3.55
CA LEU A 78 -8.97 5.03 -2.10
C LEU A 78 -9.18 3.56 -1.71
N GLY A 79 -10.09 2.86 -2.39
CA GLY A 79 -10.34 1.43 -2.20
C GLY A 79 -9.10 0.58 -2.45
N GLU A 80 -8.40 0.83 -3.57
CA GLU A 80 -7.14 0.14 -3.91
C GLU A 80 -6.06 0.34 -2.84
N MET A 81 -5.95 1.55 -2.28
CA MET A 81 -5.02 1.82 -1.18
C MET A 81 -5.41 1.08 0.10
N VAL A 82 -6.71 1.01 0.42
CA VAL A 82 -7.19 0.23 1.58
C VAL A 82 -6.92 -1.26 1.38
N HIS A 83 -7.19 -1.82 0.20
CA HIS A 83 -6.86 -3.21 -0.11
C HIS A 83 -5.37 -3.48 0.04
N THR A 84 -4.53 -2.61 -0.50
CA THR A 84 -3.07 -2.72 -0.37
C THR A 84 -2.67 -2.74 1.10
N ALA A 85 -3.20 -1.83 1.93
CA ALA A 85 -2.90 -1.78 3.35
C ALA A 85 -3.34 -3.06 4.08
N LEU A 86 -4.53 -3.59 3.78
CA LEU A 86 -5.04 -4.82 4.38
C LEU A 86 -4.14 -6.02 4.06
N LEU A 87 -3.69 -6.17 2.82
CA LEU A 87 -2.77 -7.24 2.42
C LEU A 87 -1.45 -7.21 3.21
N HIS A 88 -0.91 -6.02 3.50
CA HIS A 88 0.31 -5.88 4.30
C HIS A 88 0.07 -6.27 5.77
N THR A 89 -1.13 -6.03 6.32
CA THR A 89 -1.45 -6.46 7.69
C THR A 89 -1.59 -7.97 7.82
N ASP A 90 -2.13 -8.65 6.81
CA ASP A 90 -2.21 -10.12 6.79
C ASP A 90 -0.83 -10.76 6.62
N ALA A 91 0.03 -10.17 5.78
CA ALA A 91 1.42 -10.60 5.63
C ALA A 91 2.23 -10.43 6.94
N ALA A 92 2.04 -9.32 7.66
CA ALA A 92 2.69 -9.08 8.94
C ALA A 92 2.20 -10.05 10.04
N ARG A 93 0.95 -10.53 9.96
CA ARG A 93 0.40 -11.55 10.87
C ARG A 93 0.85 -12.97 10.55
N THR A 94 1.09 -13.27 9.27
CA THR A 94 1.54 -14.59 8.81
C THR A 94 3.07 -14.73 8.74
N ASN A 95 3.83 -13.63 8.89
CA ASN A 95 5.27 -13.69 9.05
C ASN A 95 5.78 -12.61 10.02
N PRO A 96 5.99 -12.94 11.32
CA PRO A 96 6.49 -11.97 12.31
C PRO A 96 7.97 -11.55 12.11
N GLY A 97 8.58 -11.83 10.94
CA GLY A 97 10.02 -11.70 10.70
C GLY A 97 10.48 -10.60 9.74
N VAL A 98 9.59 -9.85 9.07
CA VAL A 98 10.03 -8.88 8.03
C VAL A 98 9.55 -7.46 8.33
N LEU A 99 10.08 -6.90 9.41
CA LEU A 99 10.36 -5.46 9.47
C LEU A 99 11.71 -5.25 10.17
N GLN A 100 12.77 -5.82 9.59
CA GLN A 100 14.13 -5.38 9.93
C GLN A 100 14.43 -4.15 9.07
N VAL A 101 14.03 -2.98 9.57
CA VAL A 101 14.77 -1.76 9.26
C VAL A 101 16.01 -1.82 10.13
N GLU A 102 17.09 -2.40 9.61
CA GLU A 102 18.41 -2.26 10.22
C GLU A 102 18.80 -0.79 10.11
N ALA A 103 18.53 -0.02 11.16
CA ALA A 103 19.19 1.25 11.37
C ALA A 103 20.65 0.93 11.68
N GLU A 104 21.50 0.94 10.66
CA GLU A 104 22.95 0.84 10.88
C GLU A 104 23.40 2.02 11.76
N PRO A 105 24.07 1.77 12.90
CA PRO A 105 24.59 2.85 13.71
C PRO A 105 25.84 3.41 13.02
N ILE A 106 25.78 4.68 12.60
CA ILE A 106 26.97 5.45 12.22
C ILE A 106 27.77 5.68 13.50
N VAL A 107 28.82 4.88 13.72
CA VAL A 107 29.77 5.09 14.82
C VAL A 107 31.06 5.69 14.24
N GLU A 108 31.15 7.01 14.32
CA GLU A 108 32.37 7.79 14.10
C GLU A 108 33.26 7.70 15.35
N LYS A 109 34.53 7.23 15.22
CA LYS A 109 35.77 7.62 15.98
C LYS A 109 37.01 7.10 15.23
N ALA A 110 37.88 7.95 14.65
CA ALA A 110 38.94 8.80 15.22
C ALA A 110 40.25 8.04 15.59
N ASP A 111 41.19 8.09 14.64
CA ASP A 111 42.68 8.07 14.60
C ASP A 111 43.60 7.36 15.63
N ALA A 112 44.61 6.68 15.02
CA ALA A 112 46.04 6.44 15.39
C ALA A 112 46.35 5.51 16.60
N GLU A 113 47.39 4.66 16.65
CA GLU A 113 48.70 4.54 15.99
C GLU A 113 49.25 3.10 16.26
N ALA A 114 50.02 2.50 15.32
CA ALA A 114 50.74 1.22 15.52
C ALA A 114 52.20 1.49 15.97
N PRO A 115 52.91 0.59 16.69
CA PRO A 115 53.67 -0.51 16.07
C PRO A 115 53.84 -1.74 17.03
N ALA A 116 54.55 -2.86 16.80
CA ALA A 116 55.57 -3.31 15.87
C ALA A 116 55.48 -4.86 15.73
N ILE A 117 55.91 -5.38 14.57
CA ILE A 117 56.05 -6.81 14.24
C ILE A 117 57.53 -7.21 14.30
N GLU A 118 57.83 -8.49 14.61
CA GLU A 118 58.90 -9.30 13.99
C GLU A 118 58.69 -10.82 14.27
N PRO A 119 59.21 -11.73 13.41
CA PRO A 119 58.42 -12.79 12.77
C PRO A 119 58.99 -14.23 12.90
N VAL A 120 58.22 -15.29 12.56
CA VAL A 120 58.82 -16.61 12.17
C VAL A 120 58.03 -17.33 11.05
N ILE A 121 58.54 -17.16 9.82
CA ILE A 121 58.89 -18.14 8.76
C ILE A 121 57.96 -19.34 8.51
N GLU A 122 57.17 -19.27 7.43
CA GLU A 122 56.61 -20.42 6.72
C GLU A 122 57.32 -20.58 5.37
N LYS A 123 57.97 -21.72 5.13
CA LYS A 123 58.68 -22.01 3.87
C LYS A 123 57.94 -23.10 3.11
N SER A 124 57.54 -22.81 1.87
CA SER A 124 57.83 -23.69 0.72
C SER A 124 57.69 -22.95 -0.62
N PRO A 125 58.47 -23.35 -1.65
CA PRO A 125 58.88 -22.46 -2.74
C PRO A 125 58.23 -22.80 -4.08
N GLY A 126 58.46 -21.93 -5.07
CA GLY A 126 58.41 -22.27 -6.50
C GLY A 126 57.46 -21.36 -7.27
N SER A 127 57.89 -20.15 -7.60
CA SER A 127 58.50 -19.77 -8.89
C SER A 127 57.49 -19.05 -9.81
N GLU A 128 57.38 -17.74 -9.54
CA GLU A 128 57.58 -16.61 -10.46
C GLU A 128 58.07 -16.89 -11.92
N PRO A 129 58.01 -15.90 -12.83
CA PRO A 129 57.16 -14.69 -12.83
C PRO A 129 56.66 -14.23 -14.23
N SER A 130 55.69 -13.32 -14.17
CA SER A 130 55.62 -12.04 -14.91
C SER A 130 55.83 -11.96 -16.42
N ALA A 131 54.88 -11.30 -17.08
CA ALA A 131 55.11 -9.91 -17.52
C ALA A 131 53.78 -9.22 -17.82
N ASN A 132 53.41 -8.31 -16.91
CA ASN A 132 52.44 -7.25 -17.10
C ASN A 132 53.19 -6.06 -17.71
N LEU A 133 52.61 -5.36 -18.70
CA LEU A 133 52.97 -3.96 -18.91
C LEU A 133 51.75 -3.13 -19.33
N SER A 134 51.18 -2.51 -18.31
CA SER A 134 50.86 -1.07 -18.28
C SER A 134 49.75 -0.52 -19.17
N ARG A 135 48.54 -0.46 -18.59
CA ARG A 135 47.72 0.78 -18.54
C ARG A 135 48.42 1.81 -17.61
N PRO A 136 47.95 3.06 -17.40
CA PRO A 136 46.69 3.72 -17.76
C PRO A 136 47.01 5.09 -18.45
N SER A 137 46.15 6.09 -18.68
CA SER A 137 45.20 6.72 -17.77
C SER A 137 44.57 7.94 -18.45
N ALA A 138 43.29 8.15 -18.13
CA ALA A 138 42.63 9.44 -17.95
C ALA A 138 42.44 10.39 -19.16
N ALA A 139 41.19 10.37 -19.65
CA ALA A 139 40.35 11.55 -19.92
C ALA A 139 40.23 12.45 -18.65
N PRO A 140 39.57 13.63 -18.61
CA PRO A 140 38.57 14.15 -19.55
C PRO A 140 38.68 15.66 -19.84
N PHE A 141 37.89 16.17 -20.79
CA PHE A 141 37.04 17.37 -20.72
C PHE A 141 36.34 17.54 -22.06
#